data_AF-A0A6C8XUL5-F1
#
_entry.id   AF-A0A6C8XUL5-F1
#
_cell.length_a   1.000
_cell.length_b   1.000
_cell.length_c   1.000
_cell.angle_alpha   90.00
_cell.angle_beta   90.00
_cell.angle_gamma   90.00
#
_symmetry.space_group_name_H-M   'P 1'
#
loop_
_entity.id
_entity.type
_entity.pdbx_description
1 polymer ?
#
loop_
_entity_poly.entity_id
_entity_poly.type
_entity_poly.pdbx_seq_one_letter_code
_entity_poly.pdbx_strand_id
1 'polypeptide(L)'
;MKLKIIGFISGALYYPAAVFASDYNPRINVKPGDEVNNTYIFYGDIQHVDGGTVSNTTIFGGTQNVNDGSVTDTIIDDRGIQDVAGGSVTNTTIDWGLQSVQGGSVTNTTINSKGAQQVGEGTVTDTIIND
;
A
#
# COMPACT_ATOMS: atom_id res chain seq x y z
N MET A 1 -21.65 -0.42 8.63
CA MET A 1 -21.43 0.99 8.25
C MET A 1 -20.25 0.98 7.29
N LYS A 2 -20.37 1.54 6.09
CA LYS A 2 -19.27 1.59 5.12
C LYS A 2 -18.36 2.76 5.47
N LEU A 3 -17.07 2.53 5.69
CA LEU A 3 -16.12 3.61 5.90
C LEU A 3 -15.58 4.07 4.54
N LYS A 4 -15.69 5.38 4.25
CA LYS A 4 -15.02 6.03 3.13
C LYS A 4 -13.89 6.89 3.68
N ILE A 5 -12.65 6.52 3.41
CA ILE A 5 -11.47 7.31 3.79
C ILE A 5 -10.91 7.94 2.52
N ILE A 6 -10.74 9.26 2.56
CA ILE A 6 -10.09 10.07 1.53
C ILE A 6 -9.02 10.90 2.26
N GLY A 7 -7.74 10.65 2.00
CA GLY A 7 -6.64 11.48 2.53
C GLY A 7 -5.49 10.74 3.22
N PHE A 8 -4.51 11.54 3.65
CA PHE A 8 -3.20 11.14 4.18
C PHE A 8 -3.30 10.32 5.47
N ILE A 9 -2.59 9.19 5.54
CA ILE A 9 -2.08 8.68 6.82
C ILE A 9 -0.71 9.31 6.99
N SER A 10 -0.64 10.42 7.72
CA SER A 10 0.66 10.94 8.14
C SER A 10 0.57 11.52 9.53
N GLY A 11 1.61 11.26 10.32
CA GLY A 11 1.95 12.02 11.51
C GLY A 11 2.80 13.26 11.20
N ALA A 12 3.03 13.60 9.92
CA ALA A 12 4.08 14.57 9.53
C ALA A 12 3.63 15.76 8.66
N LEU A 13 2.37 15.84 8.21
CA LEU A 13 1.88 16.99 7.43
C LEU A 13 0.72 17.74 8.12
N TYR A 14 0.93 18.18 9.37
CA TYR A 14 0.54 19.53 9.83
C TYR A 14 1.10 19.81 11.25
N TYR A 15 2.38 20.15 11.38
CA TYR A 15 2.88 20.79 12.61
C TYR A 15 2.94 22.31 12.42
N PRO A 16 1.90 23.04 12.87
CA PRO A 16 2.11 24.27 13.61
C PRO A 16 1.55 24.08 15.01
N ALA A 17 2.45 23.87 15.97
CA ALA A 17 2.22 23.86 17.41
C ALA A 17 1.23 22.79 17.96
N ALA A 18 1.80 21.89 18.76
CA ALA A 18 1.14 21.18 19.85
C ALA A 18 0.00 20.21 19.50
N VAL A 19 0.34 19.02 18.98
CA VAL A 19 -0.24 17.77 19.50
C VAL A 19 0.84 16.68 19.45
N PHE A 20 1.53 16.42 20.56
CA PHE A 20 2.10 15.09 20.79
C PHE A 20 0.91 14.19 21.10
N ALA A 21 0.25 13.66 20.07
CA ALA A 21 -0.89 12.78 20.27
C ALA A 21 -0.34 11.40 20.65
N SER A 22 -0.44 11.05 21.94
CA SER A 22 -0.36 9.67 22.42
C SER A 22 -1.36 8.72 21.73
N ASP A 23 -2.30 9.28 20.97
CA ASP A 23 -3.40 8.60 20.29
C ASP A 23 -3.21 8.59 18.75
N TYR A 24 -2.05 9.01 18.22
CA TYR A 24 -1.74 8.82 16.81
C TYR A 24 -1.67 7.32 16.52
N ASN A 25 -2.66 6.81 15.81
CA ASN A 25 -2.67 5.43 15.35
C ASN A 25 -2.21 5.40 13.89
N PRO A 26 -0.93 5.07 13.60
CA PRO A 26 -0.37 5.00 12.24
C PRO A 26 -0.98 3.88 11.39
N ARG A 27 -2.14 3.32 11.78
CA ARG A 27 -2.72 2.10 11.23
C ARG A 27 -4.13 2.32 10.73
N ILE A 28 -4.33 2.10 9.43
CA ILE A 28 -5.68 1.89 8.86
C ILE A 28 -5.89 0.39 8.71
N ASN A 29 -7.06 -0.09 9.13
CA ASN A 29 -7.53 -1.44 8.82
C ASN A 29 -8.74 -1.31 7.89
N VAL A 30 -8.56 -1.68 6.62
CA VAL A 30 -9.61 -1.68 5.59
C VAL A 30 -10.33 -3.02 5.67
N LYS A 31 -11.64 -2.99 5.96
CA LYS A 31 -12.44 -4.20 6.19
C LYS A 31 -13.41 -4.43 5.01
N PRO A 32 -14.03 -5.61 4.92
CA PRO A 32 -15.03 -5.88 3.90
C PRO A 32 -16.12 -4.80 3.81
N GLY A 33 -16.27 -4.22 2.63
CA GLY A 33 -17.24 -3.15 2.35
C GLY A 33 -16.73 -1.73 2.53
N ASP A 34 -15.52 -1.54 3.06
CA ASP A 34 -14.84 -0.25 3.10
C ASP A 34 -14.26 0.10 1.72
N GLU A 35 -14.20 1.40 1.45
CA GLU A 35 -13.65 1.95 0.22
C GLU A 35 -12.67 3.08 0.59
N VAL A 36 -11.40 2.87 0.30
CA VAL A 36 -10.33 3.81 0.62
C VAL A 36 -9.67 4.25 -0.68
N ASN A 37 -9.46 5.55 -0.83
CA ASN A 37 -8.80 6.09 -2.01
C ASN A 37 -7.82 7.19 -1.63
N ASN A 38 -6.83 7.38 -2.48
CA ASN A 38 -5.92 8.52 -2.42
C ASN A 38 -5.17 8.60 -1.08
N THR A 39 -4.60 7.47 -0.68
CA THR A 39 -3.83 7.33 0.55
C THR A 39 -2.34 7.45 0.32
N TYR A 40 -1.67 8.23 1.16
CA TYR A 40 -0.21 8.25 1.26
C TYR A 40 0.21 7.52 2.52
N ILE A 41 1.09 6.54 2.42
CA ILE A 41 1.63 5.75 3.54
C ILE A 41 3.08 6.17 3.78
N PHE A 42 3.31 7.03 4.77
CA PHE A 42 4.66 7.53 5.07
C PHE A 42 5.44 6.59 5.98
N TYR A 43 6.72 6.90 6.16
CA TYR A 43 7.60 6.16 7.05
C TYR A 43 7.00 5.98 8.46
N GLY A 44 6.85 4.70 8.86
CA GLY A 44 6.24 4.30 10.13
C GLY A 44 4.72 4.09 10.07
N ASP A 45 4.06 4.51 9.00
CA ASP A 45 2.64 4.25 8.76
C ASP A 45 2.41 2.89 8.11
N ILE A 46 1.28 2.28 8.47
CA ILE A 46 0.88 0.96 8.00
C ILE A 46 -0.59 0.98 7.57
N GLN A 47 -0.88 0.45 6.39
CA GLN A 47 -2.26 0.15 5.98
C GLN A 47 -2.42 -1.36 5.90
N HIS A 48 -3.32 -1.93 6.71
CA HIS A 48 -3.77 -3.30 6.59
C HIS A 48 -5.03 -3.33 5.72
N VAL A 49 -4.96 -4.06 4.61
CA VAL A 49 -6.10 -4.35 3.75
C VAL A 49 -6.52 -5.78 4.06
N ASP A 50 -7.51 -5.91 4.94
CA ASP A 50 -8.07 -7.18 5.43
C ASP A 50 -9.42 -7.47 4.74
N GLY A 51 -9.64 -6.85 3.57
CA GLY A 51 -10.88 -6.82 2.83
C GLY A 51 -11.18 -5.42 2.27
N GLY A 52 -12.30 -5.29 1.56
CA GLY A 52 -12.71 -4.01 0.96
C GLY A 52 -11.90 -3.63 -0.28
N THR A 53 -11.92 -2.34 -0.64
CA THR A 53 -11.26 -1.85 -1.85
C THR A 53 -10.39 -0.64 -1.54
N VAL A 54 -9.15 -0.68 -2.01
CA VAL A 54 -8.18 0.42 -1.93
C VAL A 54 -7.73 0.82 -3.32
N SER A 55 -7.64 2.13 -3.57
CA SER A 55 -7.17 2.67 -4.86
C SER A 55 -6.25 3.87 -4.66
N ASN A 56 -5.39 4.13 -5.65
CA ASN A 56 -4.53 5.33 -5.70
C ASN A 56 -3.68 5.50 -4.44
N THR A 57 -2.92 4.47 -4.09
CA THR A 57 -2.05 4.51 -2.91
C THR A 57 -0.63 4.90 -3.30
N THR A 58 -0.02 5.83 -2.56
CA THR A 58 1.44 6.07 -2.63
C THR A 58 2.08 5.60 -1.33
N ILE A 59 2.93 4.60 -1.40
CA ILE A 59 3.70 4.09 -0.27
C ILE A 59 5.07 4.77 -0.32
N PHE A 60 5.34 5.67 0.61
CA PHE A 60 6.55 6.49 0.67
C PHE A 60 7.30 6.20 1.98
N GLY A 61 8.05 5.09 1.98
CA GLY A 61 8.75 4.57 3.16
C GLY A 61 7.87 3.87 4.20
N GLY A 62 6.55 3.87 4.02
CA GLY A 62 5.61 3.11 4.85
C GLY A 62 5.36 1.68 4.36
N THR A 63 4.30 1.04 4.88
CA THR A 63 3.94 -0.34 4.51
C THR A 63 2.45 -0.51 4.21
N GLN A 64 2.12 -1.10 3.07
CA GLN A 64 0.78 -1.64 2.80
C GLN A 64 0.81 -3.16 2.91
N ASN A 65 0.10 -3.71 3.90
CA ASN A 65 -0.10 -5.14 4.05
C ASN A 65 -1.43 -5.54 3.41
N VAL A 66 -1.39 -6.28 2.32
CA VAL A 66 -2.57 -6.79 1.61
C VAL A 66 -2.81 -8.24 2.01
N ASN A 67 -3.71 -8.43 2.98
CA ASN A 67 -4.08 -9.74 3.50
C ASN A 67 -5.32 -10.30 2.77
N ASP A 68 -6.25 -9.45 2.36
CA ASP A 68 -7.42 -9.77 1.55
C ASP A 68 -7.97 -8.50 0.85
N GLY A 69 -8.98 -8.64 -0.02
CA GLY A 69 -9.64 -7.53 -0.71
C GLY A 69 -9.01 -7.19 -2.07
N SER A 70 -9.26 -5.97 -2.54
CA SER A 70 -8.79 -5.48 -3.85
C SER A 70 -8.00 -4.19 -3.70
N VAL A 71 -6.77 -4.17 -4.21
CA VAL A 71 -5.90 -3.00 -4.23
C VAL A 71 -5.54 -2.66 -5.67
N THR A 72 -5.65 -1.39 -6.02
CA THR A 72 -5.43 -0.89 -7.38
C THR A 72 -4.60 0.38 -7.36
N ASP A 73 -3.80 0.58 -8.40
CA ASP A 73 -3.09 1.83 -8.66
C ASP A 73 -2.19 2.24 -7.47
N THR A 74 -1.23 1.38 -7.15
CA THR A 74 -0.25 1.61 -6.08
C THR A 74 1.08 2.09 -6.66
N ILE A 75 1.64 3.17 -6.11
CA ILE A 75 3.02 3.59 -6.33
C ILE A 75 3.84 3.23 -5.08
N ILE A 76 4.94 2.53 -5.26
CA ILE A 76 5.86 2.14 -4.19
C ILE A 76 7.19 2.87 -4.39
N ASP A 77 7.50 3.79 -3.48
CA ASP A 77 8.65 4.69 -3.57
C ASP A 77 9.33 4.89 -2.20
N ASP A 78 10.53 5.48 -2.21
CA ASP A 78 11.37 5.76 -1.03
C ASP A 78 11.42 4.61 0.00
N ARG A 79 11.80 3.40 -0.44
CA ARG A 79 11.85 2.18 0.39
C ARG A 79 10.49 1.75 0.95
N GLY A 80 9.39 2.24 0.39
CA GLY A 80 8.05 1.75 0.67
C GLY A 80 7.92 0.27 0.37
N ILE A 81 7.00 -0.38 1.09
CA ILE A 81 6.78 -1.83 0.98
C ILE A 81 5.30 -2.11 0.76
N GLN A 82 4.99 -2.89 -0.28
CA GLN A 82 3.71 -3.57 -0.43
C GLN A 82 3.90 -5.07 -0.19
N ASP A 83 3.45 -5.55 0.97
CA ASP A 83 3.47 -6.97 1.34
C ASP A 83 2.11 -7.60 0.97
N VAL A 84 2.12 -8.51 0.02
CA VAL A 84 0.92 -9.18 -0.50
C VAL A 84 0.88 -10.62 0.02
N ALA A 85 0.05 -10.87 1.02
CA ALA A 85 -0.19 -12.21 1.57
C ALA A 85 -1.49 -12.84 1.04
N GLY A 86 -2.41 -12.05 0.48
CA GLY A 86 -3.68 -12.51 -0.08
C GLY A 86 -4.35 -11.44 -0.96
N GLY A 87 -5.64 -11.64 -1.26
CA GLY A 87 -6.42 -10.71 -2.08
C GLY A 87 -5.94 -10.58 -3.52
N SER A 88 -6.31 -9.45 -4.16
CA SER A 88 -5.90 -9.08 -5.51
C SER A 88 -5.27 -7.70 -5.53
N VAL A 89 -4.09 -7.60 -6.16
CA VAL A 89 -3.37 -6.35 -6.39
C VAL A 89 -3.17 -6.15 -7.88
N THR A 90 -3.51 -4.97 -8.39
CA THR A 90 -3.33 -4.65 -9.81
C THR A 90 -2.74 -3.25 -9.97
N ASN A 91 -2.02 -3.03 -11.08
CA ASN A 91 -1.44 -1.75 -11.45
C ASN A 91 -0.51 -1.19 -10.38
N THR A 92 0.52 -1.94 -10.04
CA THR A 92 1.57 -1.46 -9.13
C THR A 92 2.73 -0.87 -9.93
N THR A 93 3.18 0.33 -9.59
CA THR A 93 4.44 0.90 -10.07
C THR A 93 5.45 0.91 -8.92
N ILE A 94 6.64 0.36 -9.15
CA ILE A 94 7.71 0.24 -8.14
C ILE A 94 8.91 1.05 -8.63
N ASP A 95 9.20 2.18 -7.97
CA ASP A 95 10.32 3.05 -8.34
C ASP A 95 11.54 2.80 -7.44
N TRP A 96 11.41 2.96 -6.12
CA TRP A 96 12.51 2.77 -5.15
C TRP A 96 12.10 1.90 -3.96
N GLY A 97 11.08 1.06 -4.16
CA GLY A 97 10.48 0.24 -3.12
C GLY A 97 10.48 -1.25 -3.43
N LEU A 98 9.70 -1.99 -2.65
CA LEU A 98 9.57 -3.43 -2.73
C LEU A 98 8.09 -3.84 -2.79
N GLN A 99 7.74 -4.68 -3.77
CA GLN A 99 6.54 -5.52 -3.70
C GLN A 99 6.95 -6.94 -3.33
N SER A 100 6.55 -7.40 -2.15
CA SER A 100 6.81 -8.75 -1.66
C SER A 100 5.53 -9.56 -1.76
N VAL A 101 5.53 -10.60 -2.59
CA VAL A 101 4.35 -11.43 -2.88
C VAL A 101 4.55 -12.79 -2.22
N GLN A 102 3.79 -13.03 -1.16
CA GLN A 102 3.76 -14.24 -0.35
C GLN A 102 2.39 -14.94 -0.42
N GLY A 103 1.54 -14.55 -1.37
CA GLY A 103 0.21 -15.11 -1.57
C GLY A 103 -0.63 -14.22 -2.50
N GLY A 104 -1.92 -14.57 -2.68
CA GLY A 104 -2.85 -13.78 -3.50
C GLY A 104 -2.53 -13.77 -5.00
N SER A 105 -3.07 -12.76 -5.69
CA SER A 105 -2.85 -12.53 -7.13
C SER A 105 -2.39 -11.10 -7.39
N VAL A 106 -1.25 -10.96 -8.07
CA VAL A 106 -0.69 -9.68 -8.49
C VAL A 106 -0.62 -9.63 -10.01
N THR A 107 -1.11 -8.54 -10.60
CA THR A 107 -1.07 -8.33 -12.05
C THR A 107 -0.65 -6.90 -12.39
N ASN A 108 -0.08 -6.69 -13.57
CA ASN A 108 0.31 -5.38 -14.09
C ASN A 108 1.27 -4.63 -13.14
N THR A 109 2.39 -5.26 -12.77
CA THR A 109 3.45 -4.58 -12.02
C THR A 109 4.45 -3.97 -13.01
N THR A 110 4.71 -2.66 -12.91
CA THR A 110 5.83 -2.00 -13.59
C THR A 110 6.94 -1.73 -12.57
N ILE A 111 8.14 -2.21 -12.85
CA ILE A 111 9.32 -2.03 -11.99
C ILE A 111 10.27 -1.09 -12.72
N ASN A 112 10.53 0.09 -12.15
CA ASN A 112 11.49 1.07 -12.65
C ASN A 112 12.81 1.00 -11.86
N SER A 113 13.78 1.87 -12.18
CA SER A 113 15.15 1.80 -11.66
C SER A 113 15.22 1.77 -10.12
N LYS A 114 15.73 0.65 -9.58
CA LYS A 114 15.90 0.32 -8.14
C LYS A 114 14.64 -0.17 -7.42
N GLY A 115 13.53 -0.37 -8.13
CA GLY A 115 12.40 -1.13 -7.63
C GLY A 115 12.70 -2.63 -7.59
N ALA A 116 12.00 -3.36 -6.73
CA ALA A 116 12.07 -4.81 -6.67
C ALA A 116 10.68 -5.45 -6.52
N GLN A 117 10.50 -6.58 -7.18
CA GLN A 117 9.41 -7.51 -6.91
C GLN A 117 10.03 -8.84 -6.45
N GLN A 118 9.64 -9.29 -5.26
CA GLN A 118 10.04 -10.58 -4.71
C GLN A 118 8.80 -11.47 -4.65
N VAL A 119 8.89 -12.67 -5.22
CA VAL A 119 7.77 -13.62 -5.27
C VAL A 119 8.19 -14.89 -4.55
N GLY A 120 7.60 -15.15 -3.39
CA GLY A 120 7.75 -16.41 -2.67
C GLY A 120 6.60 -17.36 -2.92
N GLU A 121 5.36 -16.88 -2.80
CA GLU A 121 4.13 -17.63 -3.05
C GLU A 121 3.09 -16.77 -3.79
N GLY A 122 2.01 -17.38 -4.29
CA GLY A 122 0.93 -16.68 -5.02
C GLY A 122 1.07 -16.72 -6.55
N THR A 123 0.28 -15.89 -7.24
CA THR A 123 0.33 -15.76 -8.71
C THR A 123 0.72 -14.35 -9.10
N VAL A 124 1.73 -14.22 -9.94
CA VAL A 124 2.17 -12.94 -10.52
C VAL A 124 2.16 -13.04 -12.03
N THR A 125 1.49 -12.10 -12.69
CA THR A 125 1.43 -12.01 -14.16
C THR A 125 1.64 -10.57 -14.61
N ASP A 126 2.06 -10.38 -15.86
CA ASP A 126 2.20 -9.07 -16.49
C ASP A 126 3.14 -8.10 -15.73
N THR A 127 4.27 -8.63 -15.25
CA THR A 127 5.37 -7.79 -14.74
C THR A 127 6.22 -7.26 -15.90
N ILE A 128 6.39 -5.93 -15.94
CA ILE A 128 7.28 -5.23 -16.87
C ILE A 128 8.44 -4.66 -16.05
N ILE A 129 9.67 -4.92 -16.48
CA ILE A 129 10.88 -4.33 -15.91
C ILE A 129 11.39 -3.28 -16.89
N ASN A 130 11.45 -2.03 -16.43
CA ASN A 130 11.90 -0.84 -17.15
C ASN A 130 13.11 -0.25 -16.41
N ASP A 131 14.22 -0.99 -16.43
CA ASP A 131 15.48 -0.65 -15.76
C ASP A 131 16.40 0.21 -16.65
#